data_AF-A0A946TLA3-F1
#
_entry.id   AF-A0A946TLA3-F1
#
_cell.length_a   1.000
_cell.length_b   1.000
_cell.length_c   1.000
_cell.angle_alpha   90.00
_cell.angle_beta   90.00
_cell.angle_gamma   90.00
#
_symmetry.space_group_name_H-M   'P 1'
#
loop_
_entity.id
_entity.type
_entity.pdbx_description
1 polymer ?
#
loop_
_entity_poly.entity_id
_entity_poly.type
_entity_poly.pdbx_seq_one_letter_code
_entity_poly.pdbx_strand_id
1 'polypeptide(L)' 'MKDAKIEKQIVTGMIVSTEFCQGLAPIYREQLQLPSTNKVASWCMDYFREYGQAPKKHIKDIFKHHSKALKEEQ' A
#
# COMPACT_ATOMS: atom_id res chain seq x y z
N MET A 1 -12.77 -10.70 16.78
CA MET A 1 -11.33 -10.57 16.50
C MET A 1 -11.20 -9.79 15.20
N LYS A 2 -10.48 -8.67 15.20
CA LYS A 2 -10.27 -7.86 13.98
C LYS A 2 -9.17 -8.55 13.16
N ASP A 3 -9.46 -8.94 11.92
CA ASP A 3 -8.59 -9.82 11.13
C ASP A 3 -7.40 -9.07 10.51
N ALA A 4 -6.42 -8.74 11.35
CA ALA A 4 -5.11 -8.23 10.93
C ALA A 4 -4.43 -9.10 9.85
N LYS A 5 -4.79 -10.38 9.77
CA LYS A 5 -4.33 -11.31 8.73
C LYS A 5 -4.87 -10.93 7.35
N ILE A 6 -6.15 -10.58 7.26
CA ILE A 6 -6.80 -10.19 5.99
C ILE A 6 -6.17 -8.90 5.47
N GLU A 7 -6.00 -7.89 6.31
CA GLU A 7 -5.38 -6.62 5.87
C GLU A 7 -3.95 -6.82 5.35
N LYS A 8 -3.16 -7.66 6.01
CA LYS A 8 -1.81 -8.02 5.53
C LYS A 8 -1.87 -8.72 4.18
N GLN A 9 -2.85 -9.60 3.94
CA GLN A 9 -3.03 -10.25 2.65
C GLN A 9 -3.45 -9.26 1.56
N ILE A 10 -4.37 -8.34 1.86
CA ILE A 10 -4.78 -7.26 0.95
C ILE A 10 -3.56 -6.44 0.54
N VAL A 11 -2.81 -5.93 1.52
CA VAL A 11 -1.61 -5.12 1.25
C VAL A 11 -0.56 -5.92 0.49
N THR A 12 -0.36 -7.21 0.82
CA THR A 12 0.54 -8.07 0.05
C THR A 12 0.11 -8.18 -1.41
N GLY A 13 -1.18 -8.37 -1.66
CA GLY A 13 -1.76 -8.38 -3.01
C GLY A 13 -1.50 -7.07 -3.76
N MET A 14 -1.71 -5.93 -3.10
CA MET A 14 -1.43 -4.60 -3.67
C MET A 14 0.05 -4.40 -4.00
N ILE A 15 0.96 -4.98 -3.21
CA ILE A 15 2.41 -4.89 -3.46
C ILE A 15 2.80 -5.71 -4.68
N VAL A 16 2.27 -6.94 -4.84
CA VAL A 16 2.83 -7.90 -5.82
C VAL A 16 2.05 -8.02 -7.13
N SER A 17 0.76 -7.67 -7.16
CA SER A 17 -0.14 -7.97 -8.28
C SER A 17 -0.80 -6.71 -8.85
N THR A 18 -0.46 -6.38 -10.10
CA THR A 18 -1.12 -5.30 -10.85
C THR A 18 -2.60 -5.59 -11.07
N GLU A 19 -2.95 -6.84 -11.38
CA GLU A 19 -4.34 -7.27 -11.59
C GLU A 19 -5.17 -7.08 -10.31
N PHE A 20 -4.58 -7.39 -9.16
CA PHE A 20 -5.24 -7.14 -7.87
C PHE A 20 -5.49 -5.65 -7.66
N CYS A 21 -4.51 -4.78 -7.94
CA CYS A 21 -4.70 -3.33 -7.87
C CYS A 21 -5.77 -2.84 -8.86
N GLN A 22 -5.82 -3.37 -10.08
CA GLN A 22 -6.83 -3.02 -11.08
C GLN A 22 -8.24 -3.35 -10.61
N GLY A 23 -8.45 -4.54 -10.05
CA GLY A 23 -9.75 -4.95 -9.49
C GLY A 23 -10.13 -4.17 -8.24
N LEU A 24 -9.15 -3.79 -7.42
CA LEU A 24 -9.37 -3.08 -6.15
C LEU A 24 -9.56 -1.57 -6.34
N ALA A 25 -8.86 -0.93 -7.29
CA ALA A 25 -8.86 0.51 -7.53
C ALA A 25 -10.26 1.17 -7.57
N PRO A 26 -11.29 0.63 -8.26
CA PRO A 26 -12.61 1.27 -8.32
C PRO A 26 -13.35 1.28 -6.98
N ILE A 27 -13.01 0.38 -6.06
CA ILE A 27 -13.68 0.23 -4.76
C ILE A 27 -12.77 0.62 -3.58
N TYR A 28 -11.50 0.92 -3.85
CA TYR A 28 -10.52 1.20 -2.82
C TYR A 28 -10.87 2.47 -2.05
N ARG A 29 -10.86 2.35 -0.72
CA ARG A 29 -10.95 3.46 0.24
C ARG A 29 -9.89 3.22 1.30
N GLU A 30 -9.22 4.29 1.75
CA GLU A 30 -8.17 4.24 2.78
C GLU A 30 -8.76 3.97 4.18
N GLN A 31 -9.38 2.80 4.36
CA GLN A 31 -10.17 2.44 5.54
C GLN A 31 -9.71 1.11 6.16
N LEU A 32 -8.46 0.70 5.94
CA LEU A 32 -7.88 -0.41 6.69
C LEU A 32 -7.72 -0.02 8.16
N GLN A 33 -7.98 -0.95 9.07
CA GLN A 33 -8.06 -0.70 10.51
C GLN A 33 -6.66 -0.51 11.13
N LEU A 34 -5.65 -1.25 10.66
CA LEU A 34 -4.30 -1.07 11.16
C LEU A 34 -3.65 0.15 10.48
N PRO A 35 -3.12 1.13 11.24
CA PRO A 35 -2.49 2.31 10.65
C PRO A 35 -1.35 1.96 9.68
N SER A 36 -0.59 0.90 9.98
CA SER A 36 0.51 0.44 9.14
C SER A 36 0.04 -0.17 7.82
N THR A 37 -1.01 -0.99 7.82
CA THR A 37 -1.56 -1.57 6.59
C THR A 37 -2.22 -0.48 5.75
N ASN A 38 -2.96 0.45 6.39
CA ASN A 38 -3.60 1.57 5.68
C ASN A 38 -2.57 2.46 4.99
N LYS A 39 -1.47 2.77 5.67
CA LYS A 39 -0.39 3.59 5.10
C LYS A 39 0.27 2.91 3.89
N VAL A 40 0.57 1.62 3.99
CA VAL A 40 1.17 0.87 2.87
C VAL A 40 0.18 0.71 1.72
N ALA A 41 -1.11 0.49 2.01
CA ALA A 41 -2.15 0.42 0.99
C ALA A 41 -2.29 1.73 0.22
N SER A 42 -2.27 2.88 0.92
CA SER A 42 -2.26 4.22 0.33
C SER A 42 -1.10 4.37 -0.65
N TRP A 43 0.13 4.06 -0.22
CA TRP A 43 1.30 4.11 -1.09
C TRP A 43 1.19 3.20 -2.32
N CYS A 44 0.68 1.98 -2.16
CA CYS A 44 0.52 1.06 -3.29
C CYS A 44 -0.52 1.57 -4.29
N MET A 45 -1.60 2.19 -3.80
CA MET A 45 -2.64 2.75 -4.67
C MET A 45 -2.16 4.01 -5.39
N ASP A 46 -1.42 4.89 -4.72
CA ASP A 46 -0.82 6.08 -5.36
C ASP A 46 0.17 5.68 -6.45
N TYR A 47 1.07 4.75 -6.15
CA TYR A 47 2.00 4.20 -7.14
C TYR A 47 1.26 3.54 -8.31
N PHE A 48 0.21 2.76 -8.03
CA PHE A 48 -0.58 2.14 -9.10
C PHE A 48 -1.28 3.18 -9.99
N ARG A 49 -1.82 4.26 -9.41
CA ARG A 49 -2.46 5.35 -10.17
C ARG A 49 -1.46 6.12 -11.03
N GLU A 50 -0.23 6.31 -10.54
CA GLU A 50 0.82 7.03 -11.25
C GLU A 50 1.46 6.19 -12.37
N TYR A 51 1.77 4.92 -12.10
CA TYR A 51 2.57 4.07 -12.98
C TYR A 51 1.78 2.95 -13.68
N GLY A 52 0.50 2.77 -13.35
CA GLY A 52 -0.35 1.72 -13.93
C GLY A 52 0.02 0.29 -13.54
N GLN A 53 0.89 0.10 -12.55
CA GLN A 53 1.38 -1.23 -12.14
C GLN A 53 1.61 -1.32 -10.63
N ALA A 54 1.60 -2.55 -10.08
CA ALA A 54 1.91 -2.77 -8.67
C ALA A 54 3.39 -2.43 -8.35
N PRO A 55 3.70 -1.97 -7.12
CA PRO A 55 5.06 -1.54 -6.75
C PRO A 55 6.12 -2.64 -6.86
N LYS A 56 5.79 -3.89 -6.53
CA LYS A 56 6.71 -5.04 -6.48
C LYS A 56 7.99 -4.70 -5.70
N LYS A 57 9.14 -4.60 -6.39
CA LYS A 57 10.44 -4.29 -5.77
C LYS A 57 10.56 -2.81 -5.36
N HIS A 58 9.82 -1.91 -6.01
CA HIS A 58 9.83 -0.46 -5.72
C HIS A 58 9.22 -0.12 -4.36
N ILE A 59 8.49 -1.05 -3.72
CA ILE A 59 7.97 -0.84 -2.37
C ILE A 59 9.07 -0.50 -1.35
N LYS A 60 10.28 -1.02 -1.54
CA LYS A 60 11.43 -0.71 -0.67
C LYS A 60 11.86 0.75 -0.81
N ASP A 61 11.79 1.30 -2.01
CA ASP A 61 12.19 2.68 -2.29
C ASP A 61 11.12 3.66 -1.82
N ILE A 62 9.84 3.33 -2.05
CA ILE A 62 8.69 4.03 -1.47
C ILE A 62 8.81 4.09 0.05
N PHE A 63 9.06 2.95 0.71
CA PHE A 63 9.24 2.92 2.17
C PHE A 63 10.42 3.79 2.63
N LYS A 64 11.57 3.75 1.93
CA LYS A 64 12.73 4.60 2.24
C LYS A 64 12.40 6.08 2.07
N HIS A 65 11.67 6.46 1.03
CA HIS A 65 11.26 7.83 0.76
C HIS A 65 10.39 8.36 1.91
N HIS A 66 9.33 7.63 2.27
CA HIS A 66 8.42 8.03 3.35
C HIS A 66 9.04 7.90 4.75
N SER A 67 10.01 7.00 4.97
CA SER A 67 10.69 6.89 6.27
C SER A 67 11.74 7.98 6.51
N LYS A 68 12.32 8.56 5.45
CA LYS A 68 13.17 9.75 5.57
C LYS A 68 12.34 10.97 5.95
N ALA A 69 11.18 11.17 5.32
CA ALA A 69 10.25 12.23 5.70
C ALA A 69 9.83 12.17 7.19
N LEU A 70 9.65 10.96 7.74
CA LEU A 70 9.34 10.78 9.17
C LEU A 70 10.50 11.11 10.13
N LYS A 71 11.75 11.13 9.67
CA LYS A 71 12.92 11.46 10.51
C LYS A 71 13.22 12.96 10.56
N GLU A 72 12.69 13.73 9.62
CA GLU A 72 12.87 15.18 9.57
C GLU A 72 11.83 15.93 10.43
N GLU A 73 10.77 15.22 10.87
CA GLU A 73 9.70 15.75 11.75
C GLU A 73 9.87 15.32 13.23
N GLN A 74 11.00 14.74 13.62
CA GLN A 74 11.32 14.37 15.02
C GLN A 74 12.47 15.19 15.60
#